data_AF-A0A0S8J2F7-F1
#
_entry.id   AF-A0A0S8J2F7-F1
#
_cell.length_a   1.000
_cell.length_b   1.000
_cell.length_c   1.000
_cell.angle_alpha   90.00
_cell.angle_beta   90.00
_cell.angle_gamma   90.00
#
_symmetry.space_group_name_H-M   'P 1'
#
loop_
_entity.id
_entity.type
_entity.pdbx_description
1 polymer ?
#
loop_
_entity_poly.entity_id
_entity_poly.type
_entity_poly.pdbx_seq_one_letter_code
_entity_poly.pdbx_strand_id
1 'polypeptide(L)'
;MKQENQMIAVCGLDCNGCGIFQATNDPQRAQKIVDWFKKERNEEVKIEDIRCLNCRGDRTKHWSPDCWILQCCVDKKGLEFCYECEDFPCDKLSQWAKTSKGYEEALNRLKEMKKK
;
A
#
# COMPACT_ATOMS: atom_id res chain seq x y z
N MET A 1 18.26 1.99 -14.49
CA MET A 1 17.53 1.19 -13.48
C MET A 1 16.54 2.07 -12.69
N LYS A 2 15.54 2.69 -13.34
CA LYS A 2 14.61 3.66 -12.68
C LYS A 2 13.16 3.17 -12.53
N GLN A 3 12.87 1.91 -12.89
CA GLN A 3 11.48 1.42 -12.96
C GLN A 3 11.05 0.55 -11.76
N GLU A 4 11.97 0.04 -10.93
CA GLU A 4 11.62 -0.86 -9.81
C GLU A 4 10.98 -0.12 -8.62
N ASN A 5 11.37 1.15 -8.37
CA ASN A 5 10.89 1.91 -7.21
C ASN A 5 9.42 2.35 -7.33
N GLN A 6 8.84 2.42 -8.53
CA GLN A 6 7.46 2.86 -8.71
C GLN A 6 6.42 1.84 -8.22
N MET A 7 6.82 0.57 -8.08
CA MET A 7 5.95 -0.50 -7.62
C MET A 7 6.05 -0.76 -6.12
N ILE A 8 7.00 -0.15 -5.41
CA ILE A 8 7.11 -0.26 -3.96
C ILE A 8 6.42 0.94 -3.31
N ALA A 9 5.40 0.67 -2.51
CA ALA A 9 4.71 1.68 -1.70
C ALA A 9 5.68 2.34 -0.70
N VAL A 10 5.29 3.50 -0.16
CA VAL A 10 6.12 4.23 0.82
C VAL A 10 6.41 3.41 2.08
N CYS A 11 5.53 2.47 2.42
CA CYS A 11 5.66 1.54 3.53
C CYS A 11 6.44 0.24 3.20
N GLY A 12 6.87 0.07 1.95
CA GLY A 12 7.60 -1.11 1.48
C GLY A 12 6.73 -2.22 0.87
N LEU A 13 5.40 -2.06 0.85
CA LEU A 13 4.51 -3.02 0.20
C LEU A 13 4.77 -3.07 -1.30
N ASP A 14 4.77 -4.27 -1.86
CA ASP A 14 4.91 -4.46 -3.30
C ASP A 14 3.53 -4.39 -3.97
N CYS A 15 3.33 -3.35 -4.77
CA CYS A 15 2.10 -3.14 -5.53
C CYS A 15 1.92 -4.19 -6.63
N ASN A 16 2.99 -4.86 -7.10
CA ASN A 16 2.86 -5.94 -8.09
C ASN A 16 2.05 -7.12 -7.54
N GLY A 17 2.18 -7.41 -6.23
CA GLY A 17 1.41 -8.47 -5.57
C GLY A 17 0.03 -8.03 -5.08
N CYS A 18 -0.31 -6.74 -5.21
CA CYS A 18 -1.55 -6.20 -4.66
C CYS A 18 -2.75 -6.55 -5.57
N GLY A 19 -3.69 -7.33 -5.03
CA GLY A 19 -4.90 -7.73 -5.76
C GLY A 19 -5.77 -6.55 -6.21
N ILE A 20 -5.80 -5.45 -5.44
CA ILE A 20 -6.54 -4.24 -5.80
C ILE A 20 -5.84 -3.49 -6.95
N PHE A 21 -4.52 -3.36 -6.90
CA PHE A 21 -3.76 -2.74 -7.98
C PHE A 21 -3.97 -3.51 -9.29
N GLN A 22 -3.86 -4.84 -9.25
CA GLN A 22 -4.09 -5.72 -10.39
C GLN A 22 -5.54 -5.69 -10.90
N ALA A 23 -6.52 -5.42 -10.03
CA ALA A 23 -7.93 -5.29 -10.41
C ALA A 23 -8.26 -3.99 -11.14
N THR A 24 -7.38 -2.97 -11.09
CA THR A 24 -7.63 -1.64 -11.70
C THR A 24 -8.02 -1.71 -13.19
N ASN A 25 -7.43 -2.65 -13.94
CA ASN A 25 -7.73 -2.87 -15.36
C ASN A 25 -8.34 -4.27 -15.63
N ASP A 26 -8.81 -4.96 -14.59
CA ASP A 26 -9.41 -6.29 -14.68
C ASP A 26 -10.78 -6.30 -13.97
N PRO A 27 -11.87 -5.99 -14.70
CA PRO A 27 -13.22 -5.94 -14.13
C PRO A 27 -13.68 -7.25 -13.51
N GLN A 28 -13.25 -8.41 -14.03
CA GLN A 28 -13.64 -9.71 -13.47
C GLN A 28 -13.00 -9.90 -12.09
N ARG A 29 -11.75 -9.49 -11.95
CA ARG A 29 -11.06 -9.52 -10.66
C ARG A 29 -11.62 -8.49 -9.69
N ALA A 30 -11.94 -7.29 -10.15
CA ALA A 30 -12.60 -6.27 -9.34
C ALA A 30 -13.94 -6.80 -8.78
N GLN A 31 -14.75 -7.45 -9.61
CA GLN A 31 -16.01 -8.06 -9.18
C GLN A 31 -15.81 -9.13 -8.10
N LYS A 32 -14.83 -10.03 -8.26
CA LYS A 32 -14.51 -11.04 -7.24
C LYS A 32 -14.15 -10.42 -5.89
N ILE A 33 -13.48 -9.27 -5.89
CA ILE A 33 -13.13 -8.55 -4.67
C ILE A 33 -14.38 -7.94 -4.04
N VAL A 34 -15.25 -7.30 -4.82
CA VAL A 34 -16.56 -6.81 -4.34
C VAL A 34 -17.37 -7.93 -3.70
N ASP A 35 -17.47 -9.08 -4.36
CA ASP A 35 -18.22 -10.23 -3.86
C ASP A 35 -17.63 -10.75 -2.54
N TRP A 36 -16.30 -10.78 -2.41
CA TRP A 36 -15.62 -11.13 -1.17
C TRP A 36 -15.92 -10.15 -0.02
N PHE A 37 -15.89 -8.84 -0.28
CA PHE A 37 -16.25 -7.81 0.72
C PHE A 37 -17.69 -7.96 1.19
N LYS A 38 -18.62 -8.18 0.26
CA LYS A 38 -20.03 -8.41 0.58
C LYS A 38 -20.22 -9.66 1.41
N LYS A 39 -19.56 -10.76 1.06
CA LYS A 39 -19.73 -12.06 1.71
C LYS A 39 -19.05 -12.14 3.08
N GLU A 40 -17.80 -11.72 3.18
CA GLU A 40 -16.98 -11.93 4.38
C GLU A 40 -17.05 -10.78 5.36
N ARG A 41 -17.37 -9.56 4.88
CA ARG A 41 -17.40 -8.34 5.72
C ARG A 41 -18.76 -7.68 5.80
N ASN A 42 -19.74 -8.14 5.00
CA ASN A 42 -21.05 -7.49 4.87
C ASN A 42 -20.94 -6.00 4.51
N GLU A 43 -19.90 -5.65 3.74
CA GLU A 43 -19.60 -4.29 3.28
C GLU A 43 -19.96 -4.16 1.80
N GLU A 44 -20.72 -3.12 1.45
CA GLU A 44 -21.00 -2.80 0.05
C GLU A 44 -19.91 -1.89 -0.51
N VAL A 45 -19.09 -2.44 -1.41
CA VAL A 45 -18.05 -1.71 -2.12
C VAL A 45 -18.41 -1.63 -3.60
N LYS A 46 -18.27 -0.45 -4.22
CA LYS A 46 -18.52 -0.31 -5.66
C LYS A 46 -17.34 -0.86 -6.44
N ILE A 47 -17.62 -1.51 -7.56
CA ILE A 47 -16.58 -2.04 -8.45
C ILE A 47 -15.60 -0.95 -8.92
N GLU A 48 -16.11 0.26 -9.13
CA GLU A 48 -15.33 1.44 -9.53
C GLU A 48 -14.34 1.90 -8.45
N ASP A 49 -14.60 1.56 -7.19
CA ASP A 49 -13.73 1.87 -6.06
C ASP A 49 -12.63 0.81 -5.90
N ILE A 50 -12.75 -0.37 -6.53
CA ILE A 50 -11.70 -1.41 -6.57
C ILE A 50 -10.62 -1.02 -7.59
N ARG A 51 -9.93 0.09 -7.32
CA ARG A 51 -8.81 0.59 -8.13
C ARG A 51 -7.75 1.23 -7.25
N CYS A 52 -6.50 1.13 -7.69
CA CYS A 52 -5.40 1.81 -7.04
C CYS A 52 -4.36 2.21 -8.09
N LEU A 53 -4.08 3.51 -8.20
CA LEU A 53 -3.01 4.01 -9.08
C LEU A 53 -1.69 4.15 -8.32
N ASN A 54 -1.22 3.05 -7.72
CA ASN A 54 -0.04 2.97 -6.87
C ASN A 54 -0.04 3.93 -5.67
N CYS A 55 0.87 3.71 -4.72
CA CYS A 55 0.88 4.45 -3.46
C CYS A 55 1.19 5.96 -3.62
N ARG A 56 1.85 6.38 -4.70
CA ARG A 56 2.23 7.79 -4.93
C ARG A 56 1.44 8.47 -6.05
N GLY A 57 0.52 7.76 -6.70
CA GLY A 57 -0.33 8.33 -7.74
C GLY A 57 -1.51 9.10 -7.16
N ASP A 58 -2.51 9.31 -8.01
CA ASP A 58 -3.71 10.07 -7.68
C ASP A 58 -4.45 9.47 -6.48
N ARG A 59 -4.48 10.23 -5.38
CA ARG A 59 -5.16 9.87 -4.12
C ARG A 59 -6.65 9.63 -4.33
N THR A 60 -7.30 10.31 -5.27
CA THR A 60 -8.74 10.14 -5.53
C THR A 60 -9.08 8.76 -6.13
N LYS A 61 -8.06 8.06 -6.65
CA LYS A 61 -8.15 6.72 -7.24
C LYS A 61 -7.31 5.71 -6.47
N HIS A 62 -6.97 6.02 -5.22
CA HIS A 62 -6.23 5.13 -4.33
C HIS A 62 -7.20 4.36 -3.45
N TRP A 63 -6.95 3.06 -3.26
CA TRP A 63 -7.81 2.17 -2.49
C TRP A 63 -8.01 2.59 -1.02
N SER A 64 -6.95 3.12 -0.40
CA SER A 64 -7.00 3.65 0.98
C SER A 64 -6.34 5.03 1.01
N PRO A 65 -7.04 6.08 0.55
CA PRO A 65 -6.47 7.41 0.43
C PRO A 65 -6.16 8.04 1.79
N ASP A 66 -6.79 7.52 2.84
CA ASP A 66 -6.67 7.88 4.26
C ASP A 66 -5.61 7.06 5.02
N CYS A 67 -4.80 6.26 4.31
CA CYS A 67 -3.75 5.46 4.93
C CYS A 67 -2.81 6.34 5.76
N TRP A 68 -2.75 6.10 7.07
CA TRP A 68 -1.97 6.92 7.99
C TRP A 68 -0.46 6.89 7.69
N ILE A 69 0.07 5.77 7.17
CA ILE A 69 1.49 5.63 6.83
C ILE A 69 1.83 6.59 5.69
N LEU A 70 0.91 6.67 4.73
CA LEU A 70 1.02 7.46 3.53
C LEU A 70 0.97 8.96 3.85
N GLN A 71 -0.02 9.35 4.67
CA GLN A 71 -0.12 10.71 5.19
C GLN A 71 1.10 11.12 6.01
N CYS A 72 1.66 10.21 6.81
CA CYS A 72 2.85 10.49 7.59
C CYS A 72 4.09 10.67 6.71
N CYS A 73 4.37 9.70 5.84
CA CYS A 73 5.58 9.65 5.03
C CYS A 73 5.59 10.77 3.97
N VAL A 74 4.50 10.89 3.20
CA VAL A 74 4.43 11.81 2.06
C VAL A 74 3.93 13.17 2.52
N ASP A 75 2.70 13.23 3.05
CA ASP A 75 2.03 14.52 3.24
C ASP A 75 2.68 15.35 4.37
N LYS A 76 3.12 14.69 5.45
CA LYS A 76 3.73 15.37 6.61
C LYS A 76 5.24 15.51 6.54
N LYS A 77 5.94 14.45 6.13
CA LYS A 77 7.42 14.40 6.14
C LYS A 77 8.06 14.64 4.77
N GLY A 78 7.28 14.60 3.68
CA GLY A 78 7.81 14.83 2.33
C GLY A 78 8.83 13.78 1.87
N LEU A 79 8.75 12.56 2.41
CA LEU A 79 9.67 11.46 2.15
C LEU A 79 9.14 10.53 1.06
N GLU A 80 10.06 9.95 0.29
CA GLU A 80 9.73 8.95 -0.72
C GLU A 80 9.46 7.60 -0.07
N PHE A 81 10.23 7.22 0.94
CA PHE A 81 10.06 5.97 1.66
C PHE A 81 10.15 6.17 3.17
N CYS A 82 9.42 5.33 3.91
CA CYS A 82 9.49 5.37 5.36
C CYS A 82 10.91 5.13 5.89
N TYR A 83 11.79 4.45 5.14
CA TYR A 83 13.18 4.21 5.59
C TYR A 83 14.04 5.47 5.68
N GLU A 84 13.65 6.54 4.96
CA GLU A 84 14.33 7.84 4.95
C GLU A 84 14.01 8.65 6.21
N CYS A 85 13.00 8.24 6.97
CA CYS A 85 12.66 8.85 8.24
C CYS A 85 13.77 8.57 9.27
N GLU A 86 14.18 9.60 10.02
CA GLU A 86 15.17 9.49 11.09
C GLU A 86 14.74 8.47 12.16
N ASP A 87 13.45 8.46 12.51
CA ASP A 87 12.85 7.51 13.46
C ASP A 87 12.70 6.09 12.89
N PHE A 88 13.18 5.79 11.69
CA PHE A 88 12.91 4.50 11.05
C PHE A 88 13.78 3.35 11.59
N PRO A 89 13.17 2.20 11.96
CA PRO A 89 11.73 1.92 11.92
C PRO A 89 11.00 2.44 13.17
N CYS A 90 9.97 3.27 12.98
CA CYS A 90 9.25 3.84 14.13
C CYS A 90 8.33 2.81 14.77
N ASP A 91 8.00 2.99 16.06
CA ASP A 91 7.19 2.03 16.82
C ASP A 91 5.83 1.76 16.18
N LYS A 92 5.16 2.80 15.70
CA LYS A 92 3.84 2.67 15.06
C LYS A 92 3.89 1.81 13.80
N LEU A 93 4.92 1.99 12.96
CA LEU A 93 5.11 1.17 11.76
C LEU A 93 5.51 -0.26 12.13
N SER A 94 6.38 -0.42 13.14
CA SER A 94 6.82 -1.72 13.63
C SER A 94 5.68 -2.54 14.24
N GLN A 95 4.75 -1.90 14.96
CA GLN A 95 3.55 -2.55 15.48
C GLN A 95 2.59 -2.92 14.34
N TRP A 96 2.37 -2.01 13.39
CA TRP A 96 1.53 -2.27 12.22
C TRP A 96 2.04 -3.46 11.39
N ALA A 97 3.36 -3.57 11.23
CA ALA A 97 3.99 -4.68 10.52
C ALA A 97 3.68 -6.06 11.14
N LYS A 98 3.39 -6.14 12.44
CA LYS A 98 3.02 -7.40 13.11
C LYS A 98 1.57 -7.83 12.85
N THR A 99 0.73 -6.95 12.30
CA THR A 99 -0.69 -7.25 12.07
C THR A 99 -0.92 -8.13 10.85
N SER A 100 0.02 -8.15 9.90
CA SER A 100 -0.06 -9.02 8.73
C SER A 100 1.33 -9.35 8.21
N LYS A 101 1.48 -10.58 7.71
CA LYS A 101 2.72 -11.04 7.07
C LYS A 101 3.16 -10.13 5.92
N GLY A 102 2.21 -9.58 5.17
CA GLY A 102 2.52 -8.66 4.07
C GLY A 102 3.16 -7.36 4.53
N TYR A 103 2.73 -6.80 5.67
CA TYR A 103 3.36 -5.61 6.24
C TYR A 103 4.69 -5.93 6.95
N GLU A 104 4.86 -7.14 7.49
CA GLU A 104 6.15 -7.61 8.00
C GLU A 104 7.22 -7.67 6.89
N GLU A 105 6.87 -8.30 5.76
CA GLU A 105 7.73 -8.37 4.58
C GLU A 105 8.03 -6.98 4.00
N ALA A 106 7.03 -6.09 3.99
CA ALA A 106 7.20 -4.70 3.58
C ALA A 106 8.22 -3.95 4.45
N LEU A 107 8.13 -4.10 5.78
CA LEU A 107 9.07 -3.47 6.70
C LEU A 107 10.49 -4.02 6.51
N ASN A 108 10.64 -5.32 6.32
CA ASN A 108 11.95 -5.93 6.06
C ASN A 108 12.53 -5.44 4.73
N ARG A 109 11.71 -5.31 3.68
CA ARG A 109 12.14 -4.71 2.41
C ARG A 109 12.69 -3.30 2.58
N LEU A 110 12.00 -2.45 3.35
CA LEU A 110 12.49 -1.10 3.66
C LEU A 110 13.83 -1.11 4.42
N LYS A 111 14.03 -2.04 5.36
CA LYS A 111 15.32 -2.20 6.06
C LYS A 111 16.44 -2.57 5.10
N GLU A 112 16.18 -3.45 4.13
CA GLU A 112 17.19 -3.81 3.13
C GLU A 112 17.46 -2.67 2.14
N MET A 113 16.44 -1.89 1.78
CA MET A 113 16.61 -0.69 0.93
C MET A 113 17.47 0.38 1.62
N LYS A 114 17.34 0.56 2.95
CA LYS A 114 18.13 1.52 3.73
C LYS A 114 19.64 1.21 3.76
N LYS A 115 20.02 -0.05 3.57
CA LYS A 115 21.43 -0.50 3.62
C LYS A 115 22.19 -0.30 2.31
N LYS A 116 21.47 -0.02 1.20
CA LYS A 116 22.05 0.23 -0.12
C LYS A 116 22.37 1.71 -0.29
#